data_AF-A0A936FGZ4-F1
#
_entry.id   AF-A0A936FGZ4-F1
#
_cell.length_a   1.000
_cell.length_b   1.000
_cell.length_c   1.000
_cell.angle_alpha   90.00
_cell.angle_beta   90.00
_cell.angle_gamma   90.00
#
_symmetry.space_group_name_H-M   'P 1'
#
loop_
_entity.id
_entity.type
_entity.pdbx_description
1 polymer ?
#
loop_
_entity_poly.entity_id
_entity_poly.type
_entity_poly.pdbx_seq_one_letter_code
_entity_poly.pdbx_strand_id
1 'polypeptide(L)'
;MPLAVDQAANDQTSDPVGIIVAGDGAAIRSVPRGRTRSASPHASQARAQSGAVPGLTPGGDLIDAPAAMSTAEIDLFMARVERFTSRGLPGRGLPGWAENLADRLLVRDREGDDRRMCIECRHCTSGRSCGRARAAGLSHQELGELAVMLQRCPTFAPAIRTEGARP
;
A
#
# COMPACT_ATOMS: atom_id res chain seq x y z
N MET A 1 -29.84 54.73 18.15
CA MET A 1 -30.93 54.92 17.17
C MET A 1 -30.37 54.55 15.79
N PRO A 2 -31.04 53.65 15.05
CA PRO A 2 -30.41 52.55 14.29
C PRO A 2 -30.67 52.64 12.77
N LEU A 3 -30.51 51.51 12.06
CA LEU A 3 -30.96 51.11 10.70
C LEU A 3 -29.79 51.03 9.69
N ALA A 4 -29.52 49.93 8.97
CA ALA A 4 -30.21 48.65 8.83
C ALA A 4 -29.17 47.56 8.48
N VAL A 5 -29.33 46.38 9.06
CA VAL A 5 -28.64 45.14 8.67
C VAL A 5 -29.59 44.40 7.75
N ASP A 6 -29.22 44.25 6.48
CA ASP A 6 -29.97 43.43 5.52
C ASP A 6 -29.78 41.95 5.85
N GLN A 7 -30.81 41.38 6.46
CA GLN A 7 -30.92 39.98 6.84
C GLN A 7 -31.42 39.18 5.63
N ALA A 8 -30.51 38.62 4.83
CA ALA A 8 -30.88 37.59 3.87
C ALA A 8 -31.07 36.26 4.60
N ALA A 9 -32.34 35.89 4.78
CA ALA A 9 -32.77 34.59 5.25
C ALA A 9 -32.34 33.51 4.23
N ASN A 10 -31.48 32.58 4.64
CA ASN A 10 -31.32 31.31 3.95
C ASN A 10 -31.75 30.19 4.91
N ASP A 11 -33.01 29.83 4.76
CA ASP A 11 -33.71 28.73 5.37
C ASP A 11 -33.12 27.40 4.86
N GLN A 12 -32.24 26.79 5.65
CA GLN A 12 -31.84 25.39 5.44
C GLN A 12 -32.53 24.55 6.50
N THR A 13 -33.83 24.36 6.24
CA THR A 13 -34.61 23.27 6.80
C THR A 13 -33.86 21.97 6.60
N SER A 14 -33.49 21.35 7.72
CA SER A 14 -33.05 19.97 7.79
C SER A 14 -34.25 19.08 7.47
N ASP A 15 -34.13 18.20 6.48
CA ASP A 15 -35.03 17.05 6.36
C ASP A 15 -34.21 15.76 6.24
N PRO A 16 -34.53 14.73 7.04
CA PRO A 16 -33.82 13.46 7.05
C PRO A 16 -34.23 12.59 5.87
N VAL A 17 -33.25 11.96 5.22
CA VAL A 17 -33.51 10.90 4.23
C VAL A 17 -34.29 9.78 4.91
N GLY A 18 -35.55 9.64 4.50
CA GLY A 18 -36.51 8.68 5.02
C GLY A 18 -36.06 7.23 4.80
N ILE A 19 -36.16 6.46 5.88
CA ILE A 19 -36.11 5.01 5.87
C ILE A 19 -37.41 4.50 5.25
N ILE A 20 -37.33 3.77 4.14
CA ILE A 20 -38.47 3.00 3.60
C ILE A 20 -38.44 1.61 4.25
N VAL A 21 -39.51 1.30 5.00
CA VAL A 21 -39.81 -0.06 5.49
C VAL A 21 -41.05 -0.59 4.75
N ALA A 22 -40.86 -1.70 4.04
CA ALA A 22 -41.81 -2.80 3.72
C ALA A 22 -41.15 -3.58 2.56
N GLY A 23 -40.78 -4.86 2.64
CA GLY A 23 -41.43 -5.98 3.30
C GLY A 23 -42.25 -6.72 2.27
N ASP A 24 -41.68 -7.74 1.60
CA ASP A 24 -42.40 -8.93 1.15
C ASP A 24 -41.44 -10.04 0.68
N GLY A 25 -41.74 -11.26 1.11
CA GLY A 25 -40.82 -12.38 1.20
C GLY A 25 -40.35 -12.98 -0.14
N ALA A 26 -39.07 -13.29 -0.19
CA ALA A 26 -38.50 -14.26 -1.11
C ALA A 26 -37.71 -15.31 -0.30
N ALA A 27 -38.16 -16.56 -0.40
CA ALA A 27 -37.62 -17.70 0.32
C ALA A 27 -36.13 -17.92 0.00
N ILE A 28 -35.28 -17.76 1.01
CA ILE A 28 -33.89 -18.24 0.99
C ILE A 28 -33.89 -19.77 1.00
N ARG A 29 -33.76 -20.39 -0.18
CA ARG A 29 -33.46 -21.82 -0.27
C ARG A 29 -32.09 -22.10 0.35
N SER A 30 -32.09 -22.86 1.43
CA SER A 30 -30.93 -23.32 2.16
C SER A 30 -30.13 -24.30 1.30
N VAL A 31 -28.88 -23.97 0.94
CA VAL A 31 -27.97 -24.91 0.30
C VAL A 31 -27.38 -25.84 1.37
N PRO A 32 -27.47 -27.17 1.23
CA PRO A 32 -26.91 -28.08 2.22
C PRO A 32 -25.39 -28.02 2.26
N ARG A 33 -24.84 -28.06 3.48
CA ARG A 33 -23.41 -28.22 3.79
C ARG A 33 -22.90 -29.56 3.25
N GLY A 34 -22.37 -29.55 2.03
CA GLY A 34 -21.66 -30.65 1.41
C GLY A 34 -20.19 -30.69 1.84
N ARG A 35 -19.85 -31.62 2.72
CA ARG A 35 -18.50 -31.99 3.13
C ARG A 35 -17.82 -32.84 2.04
N THR A 36 -16.72 -32.38 1.44
CA THR A 36 -15.68 -33.26 0.85
C THR A 36 -14.31 -32.55 1.00
N ARG A 37 -13.44 -33.07 1.88
CA ARG A 37 -12.27 -33.93 1.60
C ARG A 37 -11.11 -33.20 0.92
N SER A 38 -10.08 -32.97 1.73
CA SER A 38 -8.71 -32.62 1.36
C SER A 38 -8.14 -33.60 0.33
N ALA A 39 -7.47 -33.07 -0.69
CA ALA A 39 -6.31 -33.67 -1.34
C ALA A 39 -5.60 -32.59 -2.19
N SER A 40 -4.35 -32.28 -1.82
CA SER A 40 -3.39 -31.65 -2.73
C SER A 40 -3.23 -32.50 -3.99
N PRO A 41 -2.82 -31.86 -5.10
CA PRO A 41 -1.59 -32.32 -5.71
C PRO A 41 -0.63 -31.15 -5.94
N HIS A 42 0.46 -31.17 -5.18
CA HIS A 42 1.75 -30.72 -5.70
C HIS A 42 2.12 -31.68 -6.84
N ALA A 43 2.14 -31.19 -8.09
CA ALA A 43 3.09 -31.58 -9.14
C ALA A 43 2.51 -31.32 -10.54
N SER A 44 2.82 -30.15 -11.09
CA SER A 44 3.04 -30.01 -12.54
C SER A 44 4.27 -29.12 -12.70
N GLN A 45 5.44 -29.75 -12.81
CA GLN A 45 6.67 -29.05 -13.18
C GLN A 45 6.51 -28.53 -14.61
N ALA A 46 6.17 -27.25 -14.76
CA ALA A 46 6.35 -26.56 -16.02
C ALA A 46 7.85 -26.23 -16.13
N ARG A 47 8.59 -27.06 -16.85
CA ARG A 47 9.92 -26.70 -17.37
C ARG A 47 9.73 -25.49 -18.29
N ALA A 48 9.92 -24.28 -17.77
CA ALA A 48 10.16 -23.12 -18.60
C ALA A 48 11.53 -23.31 -19.26
N GLN A 49 11.52 -23.74 -20.52
CA GLN A 49 12.71 -23.66 -21.36
C GLN A 49 12.91 -22.17 -21.65
N SER A 50 13.94 -21.57 -21.05
CA SER A 50 14.41 -20.24 -21.43
C SER A 50 14.80 -20.29 -22.90
N GLY A 51 13.95 -19.75 -23.77
CA GLY A 51 14.30 -19.48 -25.15
C GLY A 51 15.37 -18.40 -25.15
N ALA A 52 16.64 -18.81 -25.21
CA ALA A 52 17.71 -17.90 -25.59
C ALA A 52 17.40 -17.45 -27.02
N VAL A 53 17.13 -16.16 -27.21
CA VAL A 53 17.11 -15.53 -28.54
C VAL A 53 18.56 -15.51 -29.04
N PRO A 54 18.94 -16.32 -30.05
CA PRO A 54 20.28 -16.27 -30.60
C PRO A 54 20.30 -15.13 -31.63
N GLY A 55 21.00 -14.05 -31.31
CA GLY A 55 21.30 -13.00 -32.28
C GLY A 55 21.13 -11.58 -31.78
N LEU A 56 21.90 -11.16 -30.77
CA LEU A 56 22.29 -9.76 -30.65
C LEU A 56 23.80 -9.68 -30.86
N THR A 57 24.22 -8.91 -31.86
CA THR A 57 25.62 -8.60 -32.18
C THR A 57 26.27 -7.77 -31.07
N PRO A 58 27.56 -7.96 -30.76
CA PRO A 58 28.24 -7.16 -29.75
C PRO A 58 28.72 -5.84 -30.38
N GLY A 59 28.17 -4.72 -29.91
CA GLY A 59 28.65 -3.39 -30.31
C GLY A 59 27.51 -2.40 -30.45
N GLY A 60 27.16 -1.74 -29.34
CA GLY A 60 26.17 -0.68 -29.32
C GLY A 60 25.63 -0.52 -27.91
N ASP A 61 26.38 0.21 -27.09
CA ASP A 61 26.05 0.78 -25.78
C ASP A 61 24.65 0.44 -25.24
N LEU A 62 24.48 -0.81 -24.81
CA LEU A 62 23.37 -1.19 -23.95
C LEU A 62 23.70 -0.57 -22.60
N ILE A 63 23.19 0.63 -22.35
CA ILE A 63 23.07 1.17 -21.00
C ILE A 63 22.43 0.05 -20.19
N ASP A 64 23.16 -0.52 -19.21
CA ASP A 64 22.80 -1.74 -18.50
C ASP A 64 21.31 -1.74 -18.14
N ALA A 65 20.51 -2.52 -18.87
CA ALA A 65 19.09 -2.60 -18.62
C ALA A 65 18.91 -3.13 -17.18
N PRO A 66 18.06 -2.52 -16.35
CA PRO A 66 17.92 -2.95 -14.97
C PRO A 66 17.49 -4.42 -14.95
N ALA A 67 18.18 -5.22 -14.15
CA ALA A 67 17.89 -6.64 -14.03
C ALA A 67 16.41 -6.85 -13.68
N ALA A 68 15.78 -7.82 -14.34
CA ALA A 68 14.40 -8.21 -14.07
C ALA A 68 14.21 -8.53 -12.58
N MET A 69 13.02 -8.22 -12.04
CA MET A 69 12.70 -8.50 -10.64
C MET A 69 12.60 -10.01 -10.40
N SER A 70 13.24 -10.48 -9.33
CA SER A 70 13.03 -11.81 -8.78
C SER A 70 11.63 -11.95 -8.17
N THR A 71 11.16 -13.19 -7.96
CA THR A 71 9.87 -13.45 -7.31
C THR A 71 9.77 -12.78 -5.93
N ALA A 72 10.82 -12.85 -5.12
CA ALA A 72 10.84 -12.22 -3.79
C ALA A 72 10.76 -10.68 -3.87
N GLU A 73 11.38 -10.06 -4.87
CA GLU A 73 11.26 -8.62 -5.11
C GLU A 73 9.85 -8.24 -5.56
N ILE A 74 9.20 -9.07 -6.38
CA ILE A 74 7.80 -8.87 -6.80
C ILE A 74 6.87 -8.96 -5.58
N ASP A 75 7.03 -9.98 -4.74
CA ASP A 75 6.18 -10.15 -3.55
C ASP A 75 6.32 -8.96 -2.59
N LEU A 76 7.56 -8.50 -2.35
CA LEU A 76 7.82 -7.34 -1.51
C LEU A 76 7.28 -6.04 -2.13
N PHE A 77 7.41 -5.89 -3.45
CA PHE A 77 6.85 -4.76 -4.19
C PHE A 77 5.33 -4.71 -4.04
N MET A 78 4.63 -5.82 -4.27
CA MET A 78 3.17 -5.88 -4.16
C MET A 78 2.70 -5.60 -2.73
N ALA A 79 3.38 -6.16 -1.73
CA ALA A 79 3.08 -5.88 -0.32
C ALA A 79 3.27 -4.39 0.03
N ARG A 80 4.26 -3.71 -0.57
CA ARG A 80 4.45 -2.27 -0.42
C ARG A 80 3.33 -1.47 -1.07
N VAL A 81 2.93 -1.82 -2.29
CA VAL A 81 1.84 -1.14 -2.98
C VAL A 81 0.55 -1.21 -2.15
N GLU A 82 0.17 -2.39 -1.67
CA GLU A 82 -0.99 -2.57 -0.78
C GLU A 82 -0.85 -1.75 0.51
N ARG A 83 0.34 -1.75 1.10
CA ARG A 83 0.62 -1.01 2.33
C ARG A 83 0.47 0.50 2.16
N PHE A 84 0.92 1.03 1.03
CA PHE A 84 0.93 2.46 0.75
C PHE A 84 -0.48 2.92 0.42
N THR A 85 -1.17 2.20 -0.46
CA THR A 85 -2.57 2.47 -0.80
C THR A 85 -3.49 2.44 0.42
N SER A 86 -3.32 1.47 1.34
CA SER A 86 -4.12 1.38 2.57
C SER A 86 -3.87 2.50 3.59
N ARG A 87 -2.75 3.24 3.50
CA ARG A 87 -2.39 4.27 4.50
C ARG A 87 -2.87 5.68 4.18
N GLY A 88 -3.23 5.98 2.94
CA GLY A 88 -3.86 7.25 2.56
C GLY A 88 -3.09 8.51 2.98
N LEU A 89 -2.11 8.94 2.19
CA LEU A 89 -1.46 10.24 2.38
C LEU A 89 -2.23 11.39 1.70
N PRO A 90 -2.31 12.59 2.30
CA PRO A 90 -2.79 13.79 1.61
C PRO A 90 -1.88 14.10 0.42
N GLY A 91 -2.45 14.52 -0.71
CA GLY A 91 -1.66 14.94 -1.87
C GLY A 91 -1.02 13.79 -2.67
N ARG A 92 -1.23 12.53 -2.26
CA ARG A 92 -0.84 11.31 -2.99
C ARG A 92 -2.07 10.50 -3.40
N GLY A 93 -3.06 11.18 -3.98
CA GLY A 93 -4.23 10.54 -4.59
C GLY A 93 -4.05 10.24 -6.09
N LEU A 94 -2.86 10.53 -6.63
CA LEU A 94 -2.54 10.30 -8.04
C LEU A 94 -2.41 8.80 -8.33
N PRO A 95 -3.02 8.28 -9.40
CA PRO A 95 -2.78 6.91 -9.83
C PRO A 95 -1.27 6.63 -9.95
N GLY A 96 -0.81 5.46 -9.50
CA GLY A 96 0.60 5.07 -9.61
C GLY A 96 1.52 5.56 -8.49
N TRP A 97 1.04 6.36 -7.52
CA TRP A 97 1.92 6.91 -6.48
C TRP A 97 2.55 5.82 -5.59
N ALA A 98 1.79 4.76 -5.31
CA ALA A 98 2.21 3.67 -4.43
C ALA A 98 3.26 2.81 -5.14
N GLU A 99 3.04 2.56 -6.42
CA GLU A 99 3.94 1.85 -7.33
C GLU A 99 5.26 2.61 -7.48
N ASN A 100 5.21 3.92 -7.74
CA ASN A 100 6.41 4.77 -7.80
C ASN A 100 7.20 4.75 -6.49
N LEU A 101 6.51 4.74 -5.33
CA LEU A 101 7.18 4.66 -4.05
C LEU A 101 7.80 3.27 -3.83
N ALA A 102 7.10 2.20 -4.20
CA ALA A 102 7.60 0.84 -4.11
C ALA A 102 8.81 0.60 -5.03
N ASP A 103 8.81 1.20 -6.23
CA ASP A 103 9.92 1.13 -7.19
C ASP A 103 11.19 1.81 -6.66
N ARG A 104 11.05 3.01 -6.06
CA ARG A 104 12.16 3.66 -5.35
C ARG A 104 12.74 2.79 -4.24
N LEU A 105 11.91 2.01 -3.56
CA LEU A 105 12.34 1.10 -2.50
C LEU A 105 12.95 -0.19 -3.04
N LEU A 106 12.60 -0.62 -4.26
CA LEU A 106 13.28 -1.72 -4.95
C LEU A 106 14.74 -1.35 -5.22
N VAL A 107 14.98 -0.16 -5.79
CA VAL A 107 16.34 0.35 -6.02
C VAL A 107 17.13 0.42 -4.72
N ARG A 108 16.52 1.00 -3.66
CA ARG A 108 17.13 1.05 -2.32
C ARG A 108 17.57 -0.32 -1.84
N ASP A 109 16.68 -1.32 -1.93
CA ASP A 109 16.96 -2.66 -1.41
C ASP A 109 18.11 -3.33 -2.17
N ARG A 110 18.19 -3.14 -3.49
CA ARG A 110 19.29 -3.64 -4.34
C ARG A 110 20.63 -2.98 -3.99
N GLU A 111 20.61 -1.70 -3.64
CA GLU A 111 21.80 -0.95 -3.22
C GLU A 111 22.22 -1.26 -1.77
N GLY A 112 21.39 -1.98 -1.01
CA GLY A 112 21.66 -2.28 0.41
C GLY A 112 21.54 -1.05 1.32
N ASP A 113 20.85 0.00 0.88
CA ASP A 113 20.62 1.20 1.69
C ASP A 113 19.67 0.89 2.86
N ASP A 114 20.16 1.12 4.08
CA ASP A 114 19.49 0.75 5.32
C ASP A 114 18.38 1.72 5.75
N ARG A 115 18.30 2.90 5.11
CA ARG A 115 17.30 3.93 5.40
C ARG A 115 15.89 3.43 5.11
N ARG A 116 14.93 3.86 5.92
CA ARG A 116 13.53 3.43 5.86
C ARG A 116 12.58 4.61 5.78
N MET A 117 11.45 4.41 5.14
CA MET A 117 10.35 5.38 5.17
C MET A 117 9.43 5.08 6.34
N CYS A 118 8.93 6.11 7.03
CA CYS A 118 8.03 5.90 8.17
C CYS A 118 6.76 5.13 7.77
N ILE A 119 6.27 5.30 6.54
CA ILE A 119 5.10 4.57 6.02
C ILE A 119 5.31 3.04 5.95
N GLU A 120 6.56 2.55 5.87
CA GLU A 120 6.90 1.11 5.97
C GLU A 120 6.79 0.57 7.41
N CYS A 121 6.84 1.46 8.41
CA CYS A 121 6.86 1.09 9.82
C CYS A 121 5.49 0.67 10.33
N ARG A 122 5.43 -0.36 11.19
CA ARG A 122 4.18 -0.81 11.84
C ARG A 122 3.54 0.25 12.72
N HIS A 123 4.34 1.19 13.23
CA HIS A 123 3.90 2.27 14.10
C HIS A 123 3.30 3.44 13.33
N CYS A 124 3.35 3.43 11.98
CA CYS A 124 2.66 4.40 11.15
C CYS A 124 1.24 3.92 10.86
N THR A 125 0.23 4.67 11.33
CA THR A 125 -1.18 4.27 11.25
C THR A 125 -1.86 4.76 9.97
N SER A 126 -1.70 6.05 9.64
CA SER A 126 -2.44 6.72 8.54
C SER A 126 -1.54 7.42 7.54
N GLY A 127 -0.28 6.98 7.41
CA GLY A 127 0.76 7.69 6.65
C GLY A 127 1.17 9.02 7.31
N ARG A 128 0.29 9.66 8.09
CA ARG A 128 0.49 10.97 8.69
C ARG A 128 1.03 10.91 10.10
N SER A 129 0.78 9.84 10.85
CA SER A 129 1.16 9.78 12.25
C SER A 129 1.98 8.55 12.59
N CYS A 130 2.94 8.71 13.51
CA CYS A 130 3.75 7.63 14.06
C CYS A 130 3.55 7.49 15.57
N GLY A 131 3.07 6.34 16.03
CA GLY A 131 2.89 6.04 17.46
C GLY A 131 4.20 5.97 18.27
N ARG A 132 5.36 5.96 17.62
CA ARG A 132 6.69 6.02 18.25
C ARG A 132 7.48 7.29 17.93
N ALA A 133 6.84 8.33 17.40
CA ALA A 133 7.50 9.57 16.98
C ALA A 133 8.47 10.13 18.04
N ARG A 134 8.01 10.25 19.29
CA ARG A 134 8.82 10.76 20.40
C ARG A 134 10.05 9.89 20.69
N ALA A 135 9.88 8.57 20.69
CA ALA A 135 10.98 7.63 20.91
C ALA A 135 11.94 7.57 19.70
N ALA A 136 11.48 7.95 18.51
CA ALA A 136 12.30 8.16 17.32
C ALA A 136 13.02 9.52 17.30
N GLY A 137 12.82 10.38 18.30
CA GLY A 137 13.40 11.73 18.35
C GLY A 137 12.66 12.77 17.52
N LEU A 138 11.45 12.49 17.05
CA LEU A 138 10.61 13.46 16.37
C LEU A 138 9.85 14.32 17.39
N SER A 139 9.80 15.63 17.14
CA SER A 139 9.11 16.60 18.00
C SER A 139 7.59 16.46 17.97
N HIS A 140 7.04 16.03 16.84
CA HIS A 140 5.60 15.85 16.64
C HIS A 140 5.27 14.46 16.12
N GLN A 141 4.07 13.99 16.46
CA GLN A 141 3.53 12.73 15.97
C GLN A 141 3.18 12.79 14.48
N GLU A 142 2.89 13.99 13.95
CA GLU A 142 2.60 14.22 12.54
C GLU A 142 3.88 14.23 11.70
N LEU A 143 3.89 13.42 10.65
CA LEU A 143 5.04 13.16 9.80
C LEU A 143 5.07 14.04 8.54
N GLY A 144 3.90 14.32 7.94
CA GLY A 144 3.84 14.97 6.63
C GLY A 144 4.73 14.26 5.60
N GLU A 145 5.62 15.01 4.96
CA GLU A 145 6.58 14.45 3.98
C GLU A 145 7.60 13.48 4.58
N LEU A 146 7.88 13.54 5.90
CA LEU A 146 8.75 12.57 6.57
C LEU A 146 8.23 11.15 6.45
N ALA A 147 6.92 10.97 6.19
CA ALA A 147 6.29 9.68 5.99
C ALA A 147 6.94 8.87 4.85
N VAL A 148 7.38 9.55 3.79
CA VAL A 148 7.95 8.94 2.58
C VAL A 148 9.43 9.26 2.36
N MET A 149 10.02 10.04 3.26
CA MET A 149 11.44 10.37 3.17
C MET A 149 12.24 9.19 3.73
N LEU A 150 13.34 8.85 3.06
CA LEU A 150 14.28 7.84 3.55
C LEU A 150 15.02 8.38 4.77
N GLN A 151 14.81 7.75 5.92
CA GLN A 151 15.32 8.19 7.22
C GLN A 151 15.93 7.01 7.97
N ARG A 152 16.91 7.27 8.84
CA ARG A 152 17.32 6.30 9.86
C ARG A 152 16.48 6.56 11.12
N CYS A 153 15.62 5.60 11.48
CA CYS A 153 14.77 5.70 12.66
C CYS A 153 15.15 4.59 13.65
N PRO A 154 15.58 4.93 14.88
CA PRO A 154 16.05 3.93 15.86
C PRO A 154 14.93 3.03 16.39
N THR A 155 13.67 3.45 16.23
CA THR A 155 12.49 2.68 16.65
C THR A 155 11.71 2.11 15.47
N PHE A 156 12.34 2.06 14.30
CA PHE A 156 11.73 1.46 13.12
C PHE A 156 11.44 -0.01 13.36
N ALA A 157 10.23 -0.43 13.01
CA ALA A 157 9.84 -1.82 13.08
C ALA A 157 9.09 -2.18 11.79
N PRO A 158 9.64 -3.06 10.93
CA PRO A 158 9.02 -3.38 9.66
C PRO A 158 7.66 -4.01 9.90
N ALA A 159 6.72 -3.66 9.05
CA ALA A 159 5.37 -4.22 9.09
C ALA A 159 5.12 -5.24 7.99
N ILE A 160 5.77 -5.10 6.85
CA ILE A 160 5.86 -6.15 5.84
C ILE A 160 6.99 -7.06 6.31
N ARG A 161 6.69 -8.34 6.51
CA ARG A 161 7.71 -9.35 6.77
C ARG A 161 8.18 -9.86 5.42
N THR A 162 9.45 -9.67 5.11
CA THR A 162 10.12 -10.46 4.09
C THR A 162 10.35 -11.85 4.67
N GLU A 163 9.80 -12.87 4.02
CA GLU A 163 10.12 -14.25 4.36
C GLU A 163 11.63 -14.45 4.19
N GLY A 164 12.32 -14.87 5.26
CA GLY A 164 13.78 -15.07 5.28
C GLY A 164 14.60 -14.03 6.07
N ALA A 165 14.02 -12.89 6.47
CA ALA A 165 14.69 -11.96 7.39
C ALA A 165 14.56 -12.46 8.85
N ARG A 166 15.48 -13.33 9.27
CA ARG A 166 15.61 -13.76 10.69
C ARG A 166 16.11 -12.57 11.53
N PRO A 167 15.57 -12.35 12.75
CA PRO A 167 15.89 -11.19 13.58
C PRO A 167 17.36 -11.10 13.99
#